data_AF-A0A2V9NET7-F1
#
_entry.id   AF-A0A2V9NET7-F1
#
_cell.length_a   1.000
_cell.length_b   1.000
_cell.length_c   1.000
_cell.angle_alpha   90.00
_cell.angle_beta   90.00
_cell.angle_gamma   90.00
#
_symmetry.space_group_name_H-M   'P 1'
#
loop_
_entity.id
_entity.type
_entity.pdbx_description
1 polymer ?
#
loop_
_entity_poly.entity_id
_entity_poly.type
_entity_poly.pdbx_seq_one_letter_code
_entity_poly.pdbx_strand_id
1 'polypeptide(L)'
;MRRRYQIDQQRAVQQFRQLAREENPNIQMIFPMAEVVGLLQEGVGHLLREAGLSLMNLVMEEEVRHLAGERHEQHPARRAHRWGKEDGYCVVDGQKVPIQRTRLRTQENREQRLGSYELFQRRGPLEHGVWDKMMRGLSTRNYGAVVKDFHEAYGVEKSAVSDNFIAASREKLQELMERPLSELRLCAVLIDGTPFRDRQMIVALGINSDGRKTVLGLREGATENATVVSELLSDLASRGLDFGVPRLYVVDGGKALAAAVRRLAGEAAFLQRCQVHKRRNVIDHLPEEHKPAVKKKLQNAYAMSEYVDAKRALERLHRELMELNPSAARSLEEGMEETLTVHRLRVPSQLRRTLASTNVIESAFSIVETVCRNVKRWRAGDHIERWVGSGLLVAERQFRKVQGYREIPALLTALANAVSKKTVVEQGKVA
;
A
#
# COMPACT_ATOMS: atom_id res chain seq x y z
N MET A 1 23.00 -4.16 39.64
CA MET A 1 22.11 -2.98 39.81
C MET A 1 20.63 -3.22 39.52
N ARG A 2 20.22 -4.01 38.51
CA ARG A 2 18.79 -4.25 38.16
C ARG A 2 17.91 -4.83 39.30
N ARG A 3 18.45 -5.66 40.19
CA ARG A 3 17.68 -6.29 41.28
C ARG A 3 17.16 -5.29 42.32
N ARG A 4 17.93 -4.26 42.68
CA ARG A 4 17.53 -3.29 43.74
C ARG A 4 16.38 -2.39 43.28
N TYR A 5 16.45 -1.92 42.03
CA TYR A 5 15.39 -1.11 41.40
C TYR A 5 14.05 -1.85 41.33
N GLN A 6 14.07 -3.14 40.95
CA GLN A 6 12.86 -3.97 40.88
C GLN A 6 12.25 -4.22 42.27
N ILE A 7 13.08 -4.39 43.30
CA ILE A 7 12.65 -4.54 44.69
C ILE A 7 11.97 -3.25 45.17
N ASP A 8 12.56 -2.08 44.89
CA ASP A 8 11.99 -0.78 45.28
C ASP A 8 10.65 -0.50 44.59
N GLN A 9 10.51 -0.86 43.30
CA GLN A 9 9.22 -0.80 42.58
C GLN A 9 8.16 -1.71 43.20
N GLN A 10 8.51 -2.96 43.50
CA GLN A 10 7.58 -3.92 44.10
C GLN A 10 7.12 -3.47 45.49
N ARG A 11 8.04 -2.92 46.29
CA ARG A 11 7.73 -2.37 47.61
C ARG A 11 6.78 -1.18 47.53
N ALA A 12 7.01 -0.24 46.62
CA ALA A 12 6.11 0.90 46.41
C ALA A 12 4.70 0.43 46.02
N VAL A 13 4.58 -0.53 45.10
CA VAL A 13 3.27 -1.11 44.72
C VAL A 13 2.59 -1.81 45.90
N GLN A 14 3.33 -2.52 46.75
CA GLN A 14 2.76 -3.15 47.95
C GLN A 14 2.23 -2.13 48.95
N GLN A 15 2.98 -1.05 49.18
CA GLN A 15 2.56 0.05 50.06
C GLN A 15 1.30 0.74 49.54
N PHE A 16 1.22 1.02 48.23
CA PHE A 16 0.02 1.58 47.62
C PHE A 16 -1.19 0.63 47.72
N ARG A 17 -1.00 -0.69 47.55
CA ARG A 17 -2.07 -1.66 47.73
C ARG A 17 -2.56 -1.74 49.18
N GLN A 18 -1.66 -1.54 50.14
CA GLN A 18 -2.02 -1.49 51.55
C GLN A 18 -2.86 -0.24 51.83
N LEU A 19 -2.42 0.93 51.36
CA LEU A 19 -3.19 2.19 51.40
C LEU A 19 -4.61 2.01 50.85
N ALA A 20 -4.73 1.45 49.64
CA ALA A 20 -6.01 1.23 48.99
C ALA A 20 -6.94 0.26 49.75
N ARG A 21 -6.39 -0.66 50.56
CA ARG A 21 -7.17 -1.64 51.34
C ARG A 21 -7.56 -1.11 52.72
N GLU A 22 -6.65 -0.40 53.38
CA GLU A 22 -6.82 0.01 54.78
C GLU A 22 -7.52 1.36 54.90
N GLU A 23 -7.17 2.33 54.05
CA GLU A 23 -7.75 3.68 54.10
C GLU A 23 -8.89 3.85 53.09
N ASN A 24 -8.84 3.11 51.98
CA ASN A 24 -9.87 3.08 50.93
C ASN A 24 -10.46 4.48 50.59
N PRO A 25 -9.61 5.45 50.17
CA PRO A 25 -10.06 6.82 49.94
C PRO A 25 -11.05 6.90 48.79
N ASN A 26 -12.07 7.76 48.93
CA ASN A 26 -13.04 8.01 47.88
C ASN A 26 -12.40 8.81 46.73
N ILE A 27 -12.56 8.32 45.51
CA ILE A 27 -12.12 9.02 44.30
C ILE A 27 -13.35 9.47 43.53
N GLN A 28 -13.52 10.78 43.42
CA GLN A 28 -14.60 11.40 42.66
C GLN A 28 -14.05 12.06 41.41
N MET A 29 -14.67 11.76 40.27
CA MET A 29 -14.38 12.41 39.00
C MET A 29 -15.58 13.25 38.58
N ILE A 30 -15.31 14.48 38.13
CA ILE A 30 -16.33 15.41 37.67
C ILE A 30 -16.06 15.69 36.20
N PHE A 31 -17.04 15.38 35.35
CA PHE A 31 -16.99 15.70 33.92
C PHE A 31 -18.05 16.74 33.57
N PRO A 32 -17.67 17.84 32.89
CA PRO A 32 -18.63 18.72 32.24
C PRO A 32 -19.42 17.97 31.17
N MET A 33 -20.74 18.14 31.14
CA MET A 33 -21.61 17.45 30.18
C MET A 33 -21.23 17.76 28.71
N ALA A 34 -20.81 18.99 28.42
CA ALA A 34 -20.39 19.39 27.08
C ALA A 34 -19.15 18.62 26.60
N GLU A 35 -18.21 18.34 27.50
CA GLU A 35 -17.01 17.55 27.20
C GLU A 35 -17.39 16.09 26.94
N VAL A 36 -18.26 15.52 27.78
CA VAL A 36 -18.77 14.14 27.59
C VAL A 36 -19.46 14.00 26.23
N VAL A 37 -20.31 14.95 25.85
CA VAL A 37 -21.02 14.94 24.56
C VAL A 37 -20.03 15.04 23.40
N GLY A 38 -19.03 15.93 23.48
CA GLY A 38 -17.98 16.06 22.47
C GLY A 38 -17.18 14.76 22.30
N LEU A 39 -16.73 14.16 23.41
CA LEU A 39 -16.00 12.89 23.39
C LEU A 39 -16.86 11.74 22.85
N LEU A 40 -18.17 11.72 23.14
CA LEU A 40 -19.10 10.72 22.61
C LEU A 40 -19.37 10.87 21.10
N GLN A 41 -19.34 12.09 20.56
CA GLN A 41 -19.45 12.32 19.12
C GLN A 41 -18.24 11.76 18.37
N GLU A 42 -17.06 11.80 18.97
CA GLU A 42 -15.84 11.17 18.44
C GLU A 42 -15.83 9.65 18.66
N GLY A 43 -16.49 9.18 19.72
CA GLY A 43 -16.79 7.77 19.96
C GLY A 43 -16.64 7.36 21.43
N VAL A 44 -17.38 6.32 21.85
CA VAL A 44 -17.37 5.83 23.24
C VAL A 44 -15.95 5.40 23.70
N GLY A 45 -15.14 4.86 22.78
CA GLY A 45 -13.75 4.51 23.06
C GLY A 45 -12.90 5.70 23.47
N HIS A 46 -13.14 6.87 22.86
CA HIS A 46 -12.43 8.11 23.18
C HIS A 46 -12.79 8.60 24.60
N LEU A 47 -14.08 8.60 24.94
CA LEU A 47 -14.54 8.90 26.31
C LEU A 47 -13.90 7.97 27.36
N LEU A 48 -13.91 6.66 27.11
CA LEU A 48 -13.35 5.69 28.06
C LEU A 48 -11.84 5.88 28.28
N ARG A 49 -11.11 6.30 27.24
CA ARG A 49 -9.68 6.58 27.34
C ARG A 49 -9.41 7.82 28.18
N GLU A 50 -10.07 8.94 27.89
CA GLU A 50 -9.90 10.19 28.64
C GLU A 50 -10.36 10.04 30.09
N ALA A 51 -11.47 9.33 30.31
CA ALA A 51 -11.92 8.96 31.65
C ALA A 51 -10.92 8.05 32.37
N GLY A 52 -10.37 7.05 31.70
CA GLY A 52 -9.35 6.17 32.27
C GLY A 52 -8.08 6.92 32.67
N LEU A 53 -7.59 7.83 31.83
CA LEU A 53 -6.41 8.66 32.12
C LEU A 53 -6.66 9.62 33.29
N SER A 54 -7.81 10.29 33.29
CA SER A 54 -8.23 11.16 34.38
C SER A 54 -8.33 10.39 35.69
N LEU A 55 -8.87 9.17 35.68
CA LEU A 55 -8.93 8.30 36.87
C LEU A 55 -7.54 7.95 37.39
N MET A 56 -6.64 7.54 36.49
CA MET A 56 -5.26 7.19 36.86
C MET A 56 -4.55 8.38 37.49
N ASN A 57 -4.71 9.58 36.94
CA ASN A 57 -4.16 10.82 37.50
C ASN A 57 -4.73 11.12 38.89
N LEU A 58 -6.04 10.99 39.08
CA LEU A 58 -6.68 11.18 40.39
C LEU A 58 -6.17 10.19 41.43
N VAL A 59 -6.02 8.91 41.06
CA VAL A 59 -5.46 7.88 41.94
C VAL A 59 -4.01 8.21 42.33
N MET A 60 -3.18 8.67 41.38
CA MET A 60 -1.80 9.09 41.66
C MET A 60 -1.74 10.32 42.57
N GLU A 61 -2.61 11.31 42.36
CA GLU A 61 -2.67 12.50 43.21
C GLU A 61 -3.19 12.17 44.62
N GLU A 62 -4.10 11.20 44.77
CA GLU A 62 -4.54 10.72 46.08
C GLU A 62 -3.39 10.04 46.85
N GLU A 63 -2.59 9.20 46.18
CA GLU A 63 -1.38 8.64 46.81
C GLU A 63 -0.38 9.74 47.21
N VAL A 64 -0.22 10.77 46.36
CA VAL A 64 0.62 11.93 46.67
C VAL A 64 0.12 12.69 47.89
N ARG A 65 -1.20 12.90 47.98
CA ARG A 65 -1.86 13.54 49.13
C ARG A 65 -1.64 12.75 50.41
N HIS A 66 -1.81 11.43 50.37
CA HIS A 66 -1.54 10.56 51.52
C HIS A 66 -0.07 10.66 51.99
N LEU A 67 0.89 10.68 51.06
CA LEU A 67 2.31 10.70 51.39
C LEU A 67 2.84 12.08 51.82
N ALA A 68 2.34 13.15 51.22
CA ALA A 68 2.88 14.51 51.36
C ALA A 68 1.92 15.52 52.01
N GLY A 69 0.68 15.13 52.31
CA GLY A 69 -0.39 16.01 52.77
C GLY A 69 -1.02 16.84 51.66
N GLU A 70 -2.00 17.69 51.99
CA GLU A 70 -2.61 18.62 51.04
C GLU A 70 -1.61 19.64 50.48
N ARG A 71 -1.96 20.21 49.32
CA ARG A 71 -1.10 21.20 48.69
C ARG A 71 -1.15 22.50 49.50
N HIS A 72 0.03 23.05 49.82
CA HIS A 72 0.18 24.29 50.59
C HIS A 72 -0.26 24.21 52.06
N GLU A 73 -0.50 23.02 52.60
CA GLU A 73 -0.83 22.82 54.00
C GLU A 73 0.29 22.10 54.77
N GLN A 74 0.41 22.41 56.06
CA GLN A 74 1.36 21.72 56.94
C GLN A 74 0.76 20.40 57.41
N HIS A 75 1.36 19.28 57.02
CA HIS A 75 0.93 17.95 57.42
C HIS A 75 1.93 17.34 58.43
N PRO A 76 1.57 17.20 59.72
CA PRO A 76 2.50 16.76 60.78
C PRO A 76 3.06 15.34 60.56
N ALA A 77 2.27 14.44 59.96
CA ALA A 77 2.65 13.05 59.71
C ALA A 77 3.20 12.81 58.28
N ARG A 78 3.66 13.85 57.57
CA ARG A 78 4.13 13.71 56.18
C ARG A 78 5.36 12.80 56.07
N ARG A 79 5.31 11.86 55.14
CA ARG A 79 6.39 10.90 54.87
C ARG A 79 7.33 11.38 53.75
N ALA A 80 6.82 12.26 52.88
CA ALA A 80 7.56 12.85 51.77
C ALA A 80 7.16 14.31 51.53
N HIS A 81 7.93 15.03 50.72
CA HIS A 81 7.63 16.37 50.22
C HIS A 81 7.59 16.40 48.68
N ARG A 82 6.79 17.30 48.12
CA ARG A 82 6.67 17.52 46.67
C ARG A 82 7.94 18.21 46.14
N TRP A 83 8.57 17.63 45.13
CA TRP A 83 9.84 18.08 44.56
C TRP A 83 9.71 18.66 43.14
N GLY A 84 8.60 18.41 42.45
CA GLY A 84 8.34 18.92 41.11
C GLY A 84 7.43 18.00 40.30
N LYS A 85 7.36 18.22 38.99
CA LYS A 85 6.72 17.32 38.03
C LYS A 85 7.75 16.64 37.15
N GLU A 86 7.44 15.44 36.68
CA GLU A 86 8.26 14.68 35.74
C GLU A 86 7.36 14.11 34.63
N ASP A 87 7.86 14.13 33.40
CA ASP A 87 7.20 13.45 32.29
C ASP A 87 7.35 11.93 32.44
N GLY A 88 6.22 11.24 32.36
CA GLY A 88 6.09 9.81 32.54
C GLY A 88 5.11 9.20 31.54
N TYR A 89 4.75 7.95 31.77
CA TYR A 89 3.68 7.30 31.01
C TYR A 89 2.92 6.28 31.87
N CYS A 90 1.64 6.12 31.55
CA CYS A 90 0.81 5.00 32.00
C CYS A 90 0.47 4.09 30.82
N VAL A 91 0.09 2.85 31.10
CA VAL A 91 -0.37 1.90 30.09
C VAL A 91 -1.90 1.85 30.10
N VAL A 92 -2.54 2.33 29.04
CA VAL A 92 -3.99 2.27 28.82
C VAL A 92 -4.26 1.43 27.58
N ASP A 93 -5.07 0.38 27.72
CA ASP A 93 -5.35 -0.61 26.66
C ASP A 93 -4.08 -1.10 25.93
N GLY A 94 -3.01 -1.31 26.70
CA GLY A 94 -1.74 -1.78 26.17
C GLY A 94 -0.86 -0.72 25.48
N GLN A 95 -1.28 0.53 25.40
CA GLN A 95 -0.50 1.62 24.84
C GLN A 95 0.13 2.49 25.92
N LYS A 96 1.35 2.98 25.69
CA LYS A 96 1.97 3.99 26.55
C LYS A 96 1.36 5.36 26.24
N VAL A 97 0.64 5.92 27.20
CA VAL A 97 0.10 7.28 27.11
C VAL A 97 0.96 8.21 27.98
N PRO A 98 1.48 9.33 27.43
CA PRO A 98 2.27 10.27 28.21
C PRO A 98 1.43 10.93 29.29
N ILE A 99 2.03 11.11 30.47
CA ILE A 99 1.43 11.82 31.60
C ILE A 99 2.48 12.69 32.29
N GLN A 100 2.05 13.70 33.04
CA GLN A 100 2.91 14.39 33.98
C GLN A 100 2.60 13.96 35.41
N ARG A 101 3.58 13.36 36.08
CA ARG A 101 3.42 12.89 37.46
C ARG A 101 4.09 13.83 38.44
N THR A 102 3.53 13.91 39.64
CA THR A 102 4.17 14.60 40.76
C THR A 102 5.32 13.75 41.30
N ARG A 103 6.49 14.37 41.50
CA ARG A 103 7.69 13.74 42.05
C ARG A 103 7.81 14.03 43.53
N LEU A 104 8.05 12.99 44.33
CA LEU A 104 8.18 13.08 45.78
C LEU A 104 9.62 12.76 46.22
N ARG A 105 10.04 13.38 47.33
CA ARG A 105 11.26 13.04 48.05
C ARG A 105 11.00 12.80 49.53
N THR A 106 11.67 11.82 50.10
CA THR A 106 11.62 11.53 51.54
C THR A 106 12.30 12.64 52.34
N GLN A 107 12.15 12.63 53.66
CA GLN A 107 12.84 13.56 54.56
C GLN A 107 14.38 13.46 54.45
N GLU A 108 14.89 12.27 54.12
CA GLU A 108 16.32 12.00 53.83
C GLU A 108 16.75 12.41 52.40
N ASN A 109 15.92 13.17 51.69
CA ASN A 109 16.15 13.65 50.32
C ASN A 109 16.34 12.53 49.27
N ARG A 110 15.79 11.33 49.51
CA ARG A 110 15.76 10.23 48.53
C ARG A 110 14.48 10.25 47.73
N GLU A 111 14.52 9.76 46.49
CA GLU A 111 13.32 9.71 45.64
C GLU A 111 12.28 8.73 46.22
N GLN A 112 11.06 9.23 46.41
CA GLN A 112 9.91 8.44 46.80
C GLN A 112 9.10 8.10 45.54
N ARG A 113 8.99 6.80 45.23
CA ARG A 113 8.19 6.30 44.12
C ARG A 113 6.71 6.26 44.51
N LEU A 114 5.86 6.47 43.51
CA LEU A 114 4.42 6.27 43.62
C LEU A 114 4.10 4.83 43.21
N GLY A 115 3.52 4.05 44.12
CA GLY A 115 3.11 2.68 43.86
C GLY A 115 1.97 2.60 42.84
N SER A 116 1.08 3.59 42.79
CA SER A 116 0.04 3.73 41.76
C SER A 116 0.66 3.89 40.36
N TYR A 117 1.65 4.76 40.21
CA TYR A 117 2.36 4.96 38.94
C TYR A 117 3.05 3.67 38.47
N GLU A 118 3.77 2.99 39.37
CA GLU A 118 4.43 1.72 39.07
C GLU A 118 3.42 0.61 38.72
N LEU A 119 2.22 0.64 39.31
CA LEU A 119 1.12 -0.27 38.98
C LEU A 119 0.60 0.00 37.56
N PHE A 120 0.37 1.25 37.20
CA PHE A 120 -0.13 1.67 35.89
C PHE A 120 0.89 1.50 34.75
N GLN A 121 2.18 1.29 35.07
CA GLN A 121 3.20 0.94 34.08
C GLN A 121 3.27 -0.56 33.75
N ARG A 122 2.61 -1.44 34.52
CA ARG A 122 2.72 -2.89 34.32
C ARG A 122 2.05 -3.32 33.01
N ARG A 123 2.78 -4.09 32.21
CA ARG A 123 2.36 -4.58 30.89
C ARG A 123 1.37 -5.77 30.91
N GLY A 124 0.80 -6.13 32.07
CA GLY A 124 0.16 -7.43 32.32
C GLY A 124 -0.48 -8.16 31.12
N PRO A 125 -1.65 -7.74 30.59
CA PRO A 125 -2.37 -8.48 29.55
C PRO A 125 -1.84 -8.34 28.12
N LEU A 126 -0.77 -7.56 27.90
CA LEU A 126 -0.29 -7.21 26.55
C LEU A 126 0.21 -8.40 25.74
N GLU A 127 0.87 -9.36 26.38
CA GLU A 127 1.51 -10.48 25.68
C GLU A 127 0.47 -11.42 25.05
N HIS A 128 -0.62 -11.70 25.76
CA HIS A 128 -1.71 -12.54 25.25
C HIS A 128 -2.50 -11.82 24.15
N GLY A 129 -2.84 -10.53 24.35
CA GLY A 129 -3.57 -9.76 23.34
C GLY A 129 -2.79 -9.55 22.04
N VAL A 130 -1.47 -9.35 22.11
CA VAL A 130 -0.61 -9.29 20.92
C VAL A 130 -0.55 -10.65 20.23
N TRP A 131 -0.34 -11.74 20.98
CA TRP A 131 -0.31 -13.09 20.43
C TRP A 131 -1.62 -13.46 19.71
N ASP A 132 -2.77 -13.21 20.34
CA ASP A 132 -4.09 -13.50 19.74
C ASP A 132 -4.31 -12.73 18.43
N LYS A 133 -3.95 -11.44 18.40
CA LYS A 133 -4.07 -10.59 17.20
C LYS A 133 -3.17 -11.11 16.06
N MET A 134 -1.94 -11.52 16.39
CA MET A 134 -1.01 -12.10 15.41
C MET A 134 -1.53 -13.45 14.88
N MET A 135 -2.06 -14.33 15.73
CA MET A 135 -2.65 -15.61 15.33
C MET A 135 -3.91 -15.44 14.47
N ARG A 136 -4.64 -14.33 14.62
CA ARG A 136 -5.79 -13.95 13.78
C ARG A 136 -5.39 -13.29 12.45
N GLY A 137 -4.10 -13.23 12.13
CA GLY A 137 -3.59 -12.80 10.82
C GLY A 137 -3.17 -11.33 10.74
N LEU A 138 -3.13 -10.61 11.87
CA LEU A 138 -2.58 -9.26 11.91
C LEU A 138 -1.05 -9.35 11.77
N SER A 139 -0.47 -8.62 10.80
CA SER A 139 0.99 -8.57 10.67
C SER A 139 1.59 -7.57 11.67
N THR A 140 2.84 -7.81 12.11
CA THR A 140 3.56 -6.85 12.96
C THR A 140 3.66 -5.46 12.33
N ARG A 141 3.76 -5.40 10.99
CA ARG A 141 3.81 -4.15 10.22
C ARG A 141 2.49 -3.37 10.30
N ASN A 142 1.36 -4.07 10.33
CA ASN A 142 0.03 -3.44 10.36
C ASN A 142 -0.51 -3.29 11.80
N TYR A 143 0.13 -3.88 12.81
CA TYR A 143 -0.33 -3.84 14.20
C TYR A 143 -0.51 -2.41 14.70
N GLY A 144 0.49 -1.54 14.47
CA GLY A 144 0.42 -0.16 14.94
C GLY A 144 -0.67 0.67 14.29
N ALA A 145 -0.98 0.43 13.01
CA ALA A 145 -2.07 1.12 12.31
C ALA A 145 -3.43 0.62 12.81
N VAL A 146 -3.66 -0.69 12.77
CA VAL A 146 -4.96 -1.28 13.14
C VAL A 146 -5.31 -1.03 14.59
N VAL A 147 -4.35 -1.06 15.53
CA VAL A 147 -4.64 -0.78 16.95
C VAL A 147 -4.89 0.70 17.22
N LYS A 148 -4.38 1.62 16.39
CA LYS A 148 -4.78 3.04 16.47
C LYS A 148 -6.19 3.24 15.94
N ASP A 149 -6.55 2.55 14.86
CA ASP A 149 -7.86 2.67 14.21
C ASP A 149 -8.96 1.93 15.01
N PHE A 150 -8.61 0.89 15.79
CA PHE A 150 -9.57 0.14 16.61
C PHE A 150 -10.21 0.97 17.74
N HIS A 151 -9.62 2.12 18.07
CA HIS A 151 -10.17 3.08 19.06
C HIS A 151 -11.53 3.65 18.63
N GLU A 152 -11.82 3.68 17.33
CA GLU A 152 -13.05 4.21 16.73
C GLU A 152 -14.16 3.14 16.54
N ALA A 153 -13.82 1.85 16.64
CA ALA A 153 -14.68 0.74 16.22
C ALA A 153 -15.19 -0.14 17.38
N TYR A 154 -15.37 0.43 18.57
CA TYR A 154 -15.86 -0.33 19.73
C TYR A 154 -17.30 -0.80 19.50
N GLY A 155 -17.54 -2.12 19.54
CA GLY A 155 -18.90 -2.70 19.47
C GLY A 155 -19.47 -2.92 18.07
N VAL A 156 -18.67 -2.86 17.00
CA VAL A 156 -19.18 -3.13 15.65
C VAL A 156 -19.36 -4.64 15.43
N GLU A 157 -20.61 -5.08 15.26
CA GLU A 157 -20.93 -6.46 14.92
C GLU A 157 -20.42 -6.86 13.53
N LYS A 158 -20.23 -8.17 13.29
CA LYS A 158 -19.73 -8.71 12.02
C LYS A 158 -20.55 -8.24 10.80
N SER A 159 -21.88 -8.14 10.96
CA SER A 159 -22.81 -7.63 9.93
C SER A 159 -22.49 -6.17 9.60
N ALA A 160 -22.41 -5.31 10.61
CA ALA A 160 -22.09 -3.90 10.44
C ALA A 160 -20.69 -3.67 9.83
N VAL A 161 -19.67 -4.49 10.18
CA VAL A 161 -18.35 -4.44 9.52
C VAL A 161 -18.48 -4.76 8.03
N SER A 162 -19.26 -5.78 7.69
CA SER A 162 -19.48 -6.19 6.29
C SER A 162 -20.19 -5.09 5.50
N ASP A 163 -21.24 -4.50 6.05
CA ASP A 163 -22.04 -3.49 5.36
C ASP A 163 -21.25 -2.18 5.17
N ASN A 164 -20.55 -1.74 6.22
CA ASN A 164 -19.66 -0.57 6.15
C ASN A 164 -18.52 -0.80 5.16
N PHE A 165 -17.92 -2.00 5.13
CA PHE A 165 -16.91 -2.32 4.13
C PHE A 165 -17.49 -2.31 2.71
N ILE A 166 -18.70 -2.82 2.49
CA ILE A 166 -19.34 -2.78 1.17
C ILE A 166 -19.55 -1.33 0.73
N ALA A 167 -20.08 -0.47 1.60
CA ALA A 167 -20.29 0.94 1.29
C ALA A 167 -18.97 1.65 0.98
N ALA A 168 -17.98 1.57 1.87
CA ALA A 168 -16.70 2.24 1.70
C ALA A 168 -15.89 1.70 0.50
N SER A 169 -15.89 0.37 0.27
CA SER A 169 -15.18 -0.20 -0.88
C SER A 169 -15.84 0.17 -2.22
N ARG A 170 -17.17 0.35 -2.25
CA ARG A 170 -17.87 0.85 -3.44
C ARG A 170 -17.52 2.30 -3.71
N GLU A 171 -17.55 3.16 -2.70
CA GLU A 171 -17.14 4.57 -2.83
C GLU A 171 -15.69 4.68 -3.30
N LYS A 172 -14.77 3.91 -2.72
CA LYS A 172 -13.36 3.91 -3.15
C LYS A 172 -13.14 3.36 -4.55
N LEU A 173 -13.90 2.36 -4.95
CA LEU A 173 -13.88 1.88 -6.33
C LEU A 173 -14.40 2.97 -7.27
N GLN A 174 -15.49 3.65 -6.91
CA GLN A 174 -16.05 4.75 -7.69
C GLN A 174 -15.05 5.89 -7.84
N GLU A 175 -14.41 6.34 -6.75
CA GLU A 175 -13.34 7.35 -6.78
C GLU A 175 -12.22 6.96 -7.77
N LEU A 176 -11.77 5.70 -7.74
CA LEU A 176 -10.76 5.19 -8.67
C LEU A 176 -11.23 5.24 -10.13
N MET A 177 -12.49 4.85 -10.36
CA MET A 177 -13.08 4.74 -11.69
C MET A 177 -13.53 6.08 -12.27
N GLU A 178 -13.76 7.11 -11.46
CA GLU A 178 -14.23 8.43 -11.91
C GLU A 178 -13.15 9.52 -11.84
N ARG A 179 -11.99 9.25 -11.21
CA ARG A 179 -10.95 10.28 -11.05
C ARG A 179 -10.55 10.94 -12.38
N PRO A 180 -10.35 12.26 -12.38
CA PRO A 180 -9.93 12.99 -13.58
C PRO A 180 -8.50 12.60 -13.97
N LEU A 181 -8.26 12.46 -15.28
CA LEU A 181 -6.97 12.04 -15.84
C LEU A 181 -6.28 13.15 -16.65
N SER A 182 -6.96 14.28 -16.88
CA SER A 182 -6.48 15.41 -17.70
C SER A 182 -5.19 16.05 -17.19
N GLU A 183 -4.98 16.08 -15.87
CA GLU A 183 -3.77 16.66 -15.27
C GLU A 183 -2.56 15.72 -15.29
N LEU A 184 -2.77 14.43 -15.60
CA LEU A 184 -1.71 13.43 -15.58
C LEU A 184 -0.81 13.55 -16.81
N ARG A 185 0.44 13.92 -16.58
CA ARG A 185 1.48 13.96 -17.63
C ARG A 185 2.12 12.59 -17.77
N LEU A 186 1.38 11.66 -18.39
CA LEU A 186 1.83 10.28 -18.56
C LEU A 186 2.83 10.15 -19.71
N CYS A 187 4.00 9.57 -19.45
CA CYS A 187 4.98 9.17 -20.47
C CYS A 187 4.73 7.76 -21.00
N ALA A 188 4.09 6.90 -20.19
CA ALA A 188 3.70 5.57 -20.59
C ALA A 188 2.38 5.11 -19.95
N VAL A 189 1.65 4.24 -20.64
CA VAL A 189 0.46 3.54 -20.14
C VAL A 189 0.70 2.03 -20.30
N LEU A 190 0.64 1.30 -19.20
CA LEU A 190 0.78 -0.15 -19.13
C LEU A 190 -0.62 -0.75 -19.05
N ILE A 191 -0.91 -1.73 -19.90
CA ILE A 191 -2.20 -2.43 -19.91
C ILE A 191 -1.94 -3.92 -19.94
N ASP A 192 -2.53 -4.62 -18.99
CA ASP A 192 -2.36 -6.06 -18.86
C ASP A 192 -3.63 -6.70 -18.31
N GLY A 193 -3.89 -7.93 -18.74
CA GLY A 193 -4.93 -8.79 -18.23
C GLY A 193 -4.34 -9.76 -17.22
N THR A 194 -4.76 -9.67 -15.96
CA THR A 194 -4.32 -10.63 -14.95
C THR A 194 -5.48 -11.55 -14.57
N PRO A 195 -5.30 -12.89 -14.65
CA PRO A 195 -6.32 -13.81 -14.18
C PRO A 195 -6.47 -13.67 -12.67
N PHE A 196 -7.69 -13.45 -12.22
CA PHE A 196 -8.04 -13.42 -10.81
C PHE A 196 -9.28 -14.27 -10.58
N ARG A 197 -9.08 -15.45 -9.98
CA ARG A 197 -10.11 -16.49 -9.85
C ARG A 197 -10.59 -16.95 -11.23
N ASP A 198 -11.89 -17.02 -11.46
CA ASP A 198 -12.57 -17.39 -12.70
C ASP A 198 -12.75 -16.21 -13.67
N ARG A 199 -12.14 -15.05 -13.38
CA ARG A 199 -12.29 -13.81 -14.14
C ARG A 199 -10.95 -13.28 -14.64
N GLN A 200 -10.99 -12.52 -15.73
CA GLN A 200 -9.83 -11.77 -16.24
C GLN A 200 -9.99 -10.30 -15.83
N MET A 201 -9.02 -9.78 -15.08
CA MET A 201 -9.02 -8.38 -14.66
C MET A 201 -8.08 -7.59 -15.56
N ILE A 202 -8.64 -6.72 -16.41
CA ILE A 202 -7.86 -5.84 -17.29
C ILE A 202 -7.57 -4.56 -16.53
N VAL A 203 -6.30 -4.24 -16.32
CA VAL A 203 -5.87 -3.07 -15.53
C VAL A 203 -5.01 -2.16 -16.40
N ALA A 204 -5.28 -0.85 -16.32
CA ALA A 204 -4.45 0.18 -16.90
C ALA A 204 -3.68 0.92 -15.79
N LEU A 205 -2.37 1.09 -15.98
CA LEU A 205 -1.49 1.82 -15.07
C LEU A 205 -0.66 2.85 -15.83
N GLY A 206 -0.69 4.09 -15.38
CA GLY A 206 0.06 5.20 -15.97
C GLY A 206 1.38 5.43 -15.25
N ILE A 207 2.42 5.73 -16.01
CA ILE A 207 3.69 6.26 -15.51
C ILE A 207 3.74 7.75 -15.84
N ASN A 208 3.75 8.60 -14.81
CA ASN A 208 3.90 10.04 -14.93
C ASN A 208 5.33 10.43 -15.35
N SER A 209 5.47 11.66 -15.85
CA SER A 209 6.75 12.26 -16.24
C SER A 209 7.77 12.31 -15.09
N ASP A 210 7.32 12.29 -13.84
CA ASP A 210 8.18 12.26 -12.64
C ASP A 210 8.53 10.84 -12.17
N GLY A 211 8.02 9.82 -12.88
CA GLY A 211 8.22 8.39 -12.63
C GLY A 211 7.24 7.76 -11.64
N ARG A 212 6.26 8.51 -11.10
CA ARG A 212 5.21 7.92 -10.25
C ARG A 212 4.26 7.07 -11.07
N LYS A 213 3.81 5.98 -10.46
CA LYS A 213 2.86 5.03 -11.03
C LYS A 213 1.48 5.30 -10.46
N THR A 214 0.46 5.22 -11.30
CA THR A 214 -0.93 5.51 -10.90
C THR A 214 -1.88 4.54 -11.62
N VAL A 215 -2.77 3.86 -10.91
CA VAL A 215 -3.74 2.89 -11.44
C VAL A 215 -4.87 3.63 -12.15
N LEU A 216 -4.85 3.70 -13.47
CA LEU A 216 -5.79 4.52 -14.24
C LEU A 216 -7.21 3.97 -14.26
N GLY A 217 -7.36 2.65 -14.22
CA GLY A 217 -8.67 2.00 -14.20
C GLY A 217 -8.55 0.48 -14.27
N LEU A 218 -9.68 -0.19 -14.06
CA LEU A 218 -9.82 -1.64 -14.19
C LEU A 218 -11.15 -1.99 -14.83
N ARG A 219 -11.22 -3.12 -15.53
CA ARG A 219 -12.46 -3.74 -15.99
C ARG A 219 -12.41 -5.24 -15.80
N GLU A 220 -13.50 -5.83 -15.33
CA GLU A 220 -13.70 -7.28 -15.34
C GLU A 220 -14.09 -7.76 -16.74
N GLY A 221 -13.47 -8.86 -17.20
CA GLY A 221 -13.82 -9.55 -18.43
C GLY A 221 -13.84 -11.07 -18.24
N ALA A 222 -14.57 -11.77 -19.11
CA ALA A 222 -14.54 -13.24 -19.16
C ALA A 222 -13.26 -13.78 -19.82
N THR A 223 -12.69 -13.00 -20.75
CA THR A 223 -11.39 -13.22 -21.42
C THR A 223 -10.80 -11.84 -21.75
N GLU A 224 -9.59 -11.78 -22.32
CA GLU A 224 -9.04 -10.56 -22.95
C GLU A 224 -9.79 -10.20 -24.24
N ASN A 225 -11.09 -9.92 -24.11
CA ASN A 225 -11.93 -9.53 -25.23
C ASN A 225 -11.58 -8.09 -25.64
N ALA A 226 -11.36 -7.89 -26.95
CA ALA A 226 -11.14 -6.58 -27.57
C ALA A 226 -12.18 -5.52 -27.14
N THR A 227 -13.39 -5.96 -26.81
CA THR A 227 -14.50 -5.13 -26.33
C THR A 227 -14.19 -4.52 -24.96
N VAL A 228 -13.82 -5.34 -23.97
CA VAL A 228 -13.54 -4.90 -22.59
C VAL A 228 -12.36 -3.92 -22.56
N VAL A 229 -11.35 -4.17 -23.39
CA VAL A 229 -10.23 -3.26 -23.58
C VAL A 229 -10.70 -1.93 -24.18
N SER A 230 -11.50 -2.00 -25.24
CA SER A 230 -11.98 -0.79 -25.92
C SER A 230 -12.83 0.07 -24.99
N GLU A 231 -13.65 -0.55 -24.14
CA GLU A 231 -14.41 0.11 -23.09
C GLU A 231 -13.50 0.75 -22.06
N LEU A 232 -12.49 0.04 -21.55
CA LEU A 232 -11.50 0.61 -20.62
C LEU A 232 -10.80 1.82 -21.24
N LEU A 233 -10.32 1.73 -22.48
CA LEU A 233 -9.62 2.84 -23.13
C LEU A 233 -10.56 4.03 -23.41
N SER A 234 -11.80 3.77 -23.79
CA SER A 234 -12.81 4.82 -24.03
C SER A 234 -13.17 5.54 -22.73
N ASP A 235 -13.28 4.78 -21.63
CA ASP A 235 -13.48 5.30 -20.27
C ASP A 235 -12.32 6.18 -19.81
N LEU A 236 -11.07 5.79 -20.10
CA LEU A 236 -9.90 6.63 -19.83
C LEU A 236 -9.97 7.94 -20.64
N ALA A 237 -10.37 7.87 -21.91
CA ALA A 237 -10.52 9.04 -22.77
C ALA A 237 -11.61 10.00 -22.24
N SER A 238 -12.78 9.46 -21.85
CA SER A 238 -13.88 10.28 -21.30
C SER A 238 -13.52 10.95 -19.97
N ARG A 239 -12.57 10.39 -19.21
CA ARG A 239 -12.02 11.00 -17.98
C ARG A 239 -10.89 12.00 -18.23
N GLY A 240 -10.58 12.29 -19.49
CA GLY A 240 -9.63 13.32 -19.89
C GLY A 240 -8.23 12.82 -20.22
N LEU A 241 -8.01 11.50 -20.37
CA LEU A 241 -6.73 11.03 -20.92
C LEU A 241 -6.64 11.37 -22.41
N ASP A 242 -5.78 12.33 -22.75
CA ASP A 242 -5.57 12.73 -24.16
C ASP A 242 -4.74 11.68 -24.93
N PHE A 243 -5.38 10.92 -25.81
CA PHE A 243 -4.71 9.94 -26.66
C PHE A 243 -3.90 10.56 -27.81
N GLY A 244 -4.09 11.86 -28.12
CA GLY A 244 -3.34 12.58 -29.14
C GLY A 244 -1.91 12.97 -28.72
N VAL A 245 -1.63 12.98 -27.41
CA VAL A 245 -0.26 13.17 -26.91
C VAL A 245 0.59 11.93 -27.22
N PRO A 246 1.82 12.07 -27.73
CA PRO A 246 2.73 10.95 -27.96
C PRO A 246 3.12 10.24 -26.66
N ARG A 247 2.85 8.93 -26.57
CA ARG A 247 3.17 8.11 -25.37
C ARG A 247 3.47 6.67 -25.72
N LEU A 248 4.23 6.02 -24.84
CA LEU A 248 4.50 4.59 -24.90
C LEU A 248 3.32 3.80 -24.32
N TYR A 249 2.78 2.86 -25.06
CA TYR A 249 1.76 1.92 -24.58
C TYR A 249 2.40 0.55 -24.44
N VAL A 250 2.59 0.09 -23.21
CA VAL A 250 3.18 -1.22 -22.93
C VAL A 250 2.05 -2.22 -22.69
N VAL A 251 2.03 -3.27 -23.50
CA VAL A 251 0.90 -4.18 -23.58
C VAL A 251 1.39 -5.63 -23.54
N ASP A 252 0.70 -6.50 -22.83
CA ASP A 252 0.90 -7.94 -23.02
C ASP A 252 0.09 -8.46 -24.23
N GLY A 253 -1.19 -8.07 -24.26
CA GLY A 253 -2.21 -8.65 -25.13
C GLY A 253 -1.92 -8.67 -26.63
N GLY A 254 -2.63 -9.58 -27.30
CA GLY A 254 -2.54 -9.84 -28.74
C GLY A 254 -2.97 -8.67 -29.64
N LYS A 255 -3.11 -8.95 -30.93
CA LYS A 255 -3.43 -7.95 -31.98
C LYS A 255 -4.60 -7.03 -31.65
N ALA A 256 -5.60 -7.50 -30.89
CA ALA A 256 -6.77 -6.74 -30.48
C ALA A 256 -6.45 -5.54 -29.56
N LEU A 257 -5.61 -5.73 -28.55
CA LEU A 257 -5.24 -4.69 -27.59
C LEU A 257 -4.48 -3.57 -28.30
N ALA A 258 -3.50 -3.97 -29.12
CA ALA A 258 -2.72 -3.06 -29.95
C ALA A 258 -3.59 -2.30 -30.97
N ALA A 259 -4.57 -2.96 -31.59
CA ALA A 259 -5.50 -2.32 -32.51
C ALA A 259 -6.41 -1.30 -31.82
N ALA A 260 -6.91 -1.61 -30.62
CA ALA A 260 -7.74 -0.69 -29.84
C ALA A 260 -6.99 0.59 -29.46
N VAL A 261 -5.73 0.46 -29.03
CA VAL A 261 -4.86 1.61 -28.74
C VAL A 261 -4.59 2.43 -30.00
N ARG A 262 -4.23 1.78 -31.13
CA ARG A 262 -4.01 2.49 -32.41
C ARG A 262 -5.24 3.25 -32.89
N ARG A 263 -6.44 2.70 -32.70
CA ARG A 263 -7.68 3.35 -33.10
C ARG A 263 -7.91 4.68 -32.37
N LEU A 264 -7.47 4.78 -31.11
CA LEU A 264 -7.66 5.98 -30.29
C LEU A 264 -6.50 6.97 -30.39
N ALA A 265 -5.25 6.47 -30.34
CA ALA A 265 -4.06 7.33 -30.32
C ALA A 265 -3.39 7.52 -31.68
N GLY A 266 -3.76 6.75 -32.71
CA GLY A 266 -3.18 6.87 -34.05
C GLY A 266 -1.64 6.84 -34.03
N GLU A 267 -1.03 7.83 -34.68
CA GLU A 267 0.43 7.97 -34.76
C GLU A 267 1.11 8.34 -33.45
N ALA A 268 0.35 8.84 -32.47
CA ALA A 268 0.83 9.14 -31.12
C ALA A 268 1.05 7.87 -30.27
N ALA A 269 0.57 6.71 -30.73
CA ALA A 269 0.73 5.43 -30.06
C ALA A 269 2.07 4.75 -30.37
N PHE A 270 2.97 4.73 -29.39
CA PHE A 270 4.18 3.90 -29.46
C PHE A 270 3.95 2.59 -28.73
N LEU A 271 3.58 1.54 -29.46
CA LEU A 271 3.26 0.25 -28.88
C LEU A 271 4.50 -0.57 -28.54
N GLN A 272 4.62 -0.99 -27.29
CA GLN A 272 5.63 -1.91 -26.79
C GLN A 272 4.97 -3.19 -26.30
N ARG A 273 5.26 -4.34 -26.93
CA ARG A 273 4.82 -5.64 -26.40
C ARG A 273 5.69 -6.09 -25.24
N CYS A 274 5.09 -6.68 -24.21
CA CYS A 274 5.79 -7.16 -23.04
C CYS A 274 6.80 -8.26 -23.42
N GLN A 275 8.09 -8.01 -23.18
CA GLN A 275 9.15 -8.97 -23.48
C GLN A 275 9.12 -10.20 -22.57
N VAL A 276 8.60 -10.06 -21.35
CA VAL A 276 8.49 -11.17 -20.37
C VAL A 276 7.43 -12.16 -20.83
N HIS A 277 6.24 -11.69 -21.15
CA HIS A 277 5.15 -12.51 -21.66
C HIS A 277 5.44 -13.07 -23.05
N LYS A 278 6.00 -12.26 -23.96
CA LYS A 278 6.47 -12.75 -25.26
C LYS A 278 7.42 -13.94 -25.11
N ARG A 279 8.36 -13.85 -24.18
CA ARG A 279 9.30 -14.95 -23.91
C ARG A 279 8.58 -16.18 -23.36
N ARG A 280 7.59 -16.01 -22.46
CA ARG A 280 6.75 -17.10 -21.95
C ARG A 280 6.01 -17.80 -23.11
N ASN A 281 5.30 -17.03 -23.94
CA ASN A 281 4.53 -17.53 -25.08
C ASN A 281 5.38 -18.33 -26.08
N VAL A 282 6.61 -17.87 -26.38
CA VAL A 282 7.52 -18.60 -27.28
C VAL A 282 8.00 -19.90 -26.64
N ILE A 283 8.36 -19.85 -25.35
CA ILE A 283 8.90 -21.00 -24.60
C ILE A 283 7.85 -22.08 -24.38
N ASP A 284 6.59 -21.72 -24.16
CA ASP A 284 5.51 -22.67 -23.83
C ASP A 284 5.17 -23.62 -24.99
N HIS A 285 5.53 -23.27 -26.23
CA HIS A 285 5.42 -24.16 -27.38
C HIS A 285 6.52 -25.23 -27.45
N LEU A 286 7.59 -25.09 -26.68
CA LEU A 286 8.80 -25.92 -26.81
C LEU A 286 8.82 -27.08 -25.80
N PRO A 287 9.45 -28.22 -26.16
CA PRO A 287 9.81 -29.26 -25.19
C PRO A 287 10.77 -28.75 -24.11
N GLU A 288 10.68 -29.30 -22.89
CA GLU A 288 11.45 -28.87 -21.71
C GLU A 288 12.97 -28.79 -21.95
N GLU A 289 13.53 -29.70 -22.75
CA GLU A 289 14.96 -29.73 -23.07
C GLU A 289 15.48 -28.50 -23.82
N HIS A 290 14.64 -27.86 -24.64
CA HIS A 290 15.01 -26.70 -25.44
C HIS A 290 14.69 -25.37 -24.75
N LYS A 291 13.78 -25.36 -23.75
CA LYS A 291 13.34 -24.15 -23.05
C LYS A 291 14.51 -23.33 -22.48
N PRO A 292 15.52 -23.89 -21.79
CA PRO A 292 16.61 -23.09 -21.21
C PRO A 292 17.46 -22.37 -22.26
N ALA A 293 17.80 -23.04 -23.35
CA ALA A 293 18.63 -22.50 -24.42
C ALA A 293 17.93 -21.35 -25.15
N VAL A 294 16.67 -21.55 -25.55
CA VAL A 294 15.86 -20.53 -26.24
C VAL A 294 15.58 -19.34 -25.32
N LYS A 295 15.28 -19.59 -24.04
CA LYS A 295 15.11 -18.53 -23.02
C LYS A 295 16.33 -17.62 -22.94
N LYS A 296 17.54 -18.20 -22.91
CA LYS A 296 18.80 -17.46 -22.86
C LYS A 296 19.03 -16.65 -24.15
N LYS A 297 18.76 -17.22 -25.32
CA LYS A 297 18.86 -16.51 -26.61
C LYS A 297 17.92 -15.29 -26.67
N LEU A 298 16.65 -15.44 -26.26
CA LEU A 298 15.70 -14.32 -26.16
C LEU A 298 16.17 -13.24 -25.18
N GLN A 299 16.65 -13.63 -24.00
CA GLN A 299 17.19 -12.70 -23.01
C GLN A 299 18.37 -11.90 -23.55
N ASN A 300 19.31 -12.58 -24.22
CA ASN A 300 20.48 -11.94 -24.81
C ASN A 300 20.09 -10.96 -25.92
N ALA A 301 19.16 -11.35 -26.80
CA ALA A 301 18.67 -10.48 -27.86
C ALA A 301 18.03 -9.19 -27.30
N TYR A 302 17.17 -9.31 -26.29
CA TYR A 302 16.56 -8.13 -25.66
C TYR A 302 17.54 -7.29 -24.82
N ALA A 303 18.61 -7.89 -24.30
CA ALA A 303 19.65 -7.18 -23.56
C ALA A 303 20.52 -6.27 -24.46
N MET A 304 20.58 -6.53 -25.76
CA MET A 304 21.34 -5.70 -26.72
C MET A 304 20.86 -4.24 -26.68
N SER A 305 21.79 -3.30 -26.85
CA SER A 305 21.50 -1.86 -26.81
C SER A 305 20.85 -1.39 -28.12
N GLU A 306 21.45 -1.75 -29.24
CA GLU A 306 21.03 -1.30 -30.56
C GLU A 306 19.87 -2.13 -31.12
N TYR A 307 18.91 -1.45 -31.73
CA TYR A 307 17.75 -2.07 -32.37
C TYR A 307 18.15 -3.08 -33.46
N VAL A 308 19.11 -2.70 -34.31
CA VAL A 308 19.53 -3.53 -35.47
C VAL A 308 20.10 -4.86 -35.00
N ASP A 309 20.93 -4.84 -33.95
CA ASP A 309 21.53 -6.06 -33.41
C ASP A 309 20.50 -6.95 -32.72
N ALA A 310 19.63 -6.34 -31.90
CA ALA A 310 18.53 -7.05 -31.24
C ALA A 310 17.62 -7.73 -32.27
N LYS A 311 17.21 -7.00 -33.31
CA LYS A 311 16.38 -7.52 -34.40
C LYS A 311 17.05 -8.67 -35.13
N ARG A 312 18.31 -8.50 -35.55
CA ARG A 312 19.07 -9.57 -36.23
C ARG A 312 19.24 -10.82 -35.35
N ALA A 313 19.39 -10.65 -34.03
CA ALA A 313 19.44 -11.76 -33.10
C ALA A 313 18.09 -12.51 -33.02
N LEU A 314 16.97 -11.78 -32.96
CA LEU A 314 15.62 -12.38 -32.97
C LEU A 314 15.29 -13.06 -34.30
N GLU A 315 15.67 -12.48 -35.44
CA GLU A 315 15.46 -13.09 -36.77
C GLU A 315 16.30 -14.36 -36.97
N ARG A 316 17.52 -14.41 -36.40
CA ARG A 316 18.31 -15.64 -36.35
C ARG A 316 17.61 -16.70 -35.51
N LEU A 317 17.15 -16.34 -34.30
CA LEU A 317 16.41 -17.25 -33.44
C LEU A 317 15.11 -17.72 -34.10
N HIS A 318 14.41 -16.85 -34.82
CA HIS A 318 13.21 -17.21 -35.56
C HIS A 318 13.48 -18.33 -36.57
N ARG A 319 14.55 -18.23 -37.37
CA ARG A 319 14.95 -19.28 -38.31
C ARG A 319 15.29 -20.60 -37.62
N GLU A 320 16.01 -20.55 -36.50
CA GLU A 320 16.28 -21.76 -35.70
C GLU A 320 14.98 -22.38 -35.16
N LEU A 321 14.04 -21.54 -34.69
CA LEU A 321 12.74 -22.00 -34.19
C LEU A 321 11.87 -22.57 -35.30
N MET A 322 11.99 -22.11 -36.55
CA MET A 322 11.23 -22.68 -37.67
C MET A 322 11.57 -24.16 -37.88
N GLU A 323 12.85 -24.52 -37.74
CA GLU A 323 13.30 -25.91 -37.81
C GLU A 323 12.89 -26.71 -36.57
N LEU A 324 12.95 -26.09 -35.38
CA LEU A 324 12.69 -26.77 -34.11
C LEU A 324 11.20 -26.95 -33.81
N ASN A 325 10.42 -25.88 -33.94
CA ASN A 325 9.01 -25.82 -33.65
C ASN A 325 8.37 -24.59 -34.35
N PRO A 326 7.68 -24.80 -35.49
CA PRO A 326 7.05 -23.71 -36.25
C PRO A 326 6.04 -22.87 -35.45
N SER A 327 5.39 -23.42 -34.42
CA SER A 327 4.47 -22.66 -33.57
C SER A 327 5.22 -21.69 -32.66
N ALA A 328 6.37 -22.08 -32.10
CA ALA A 328 7.25 -21.17 -31.35
C ALA A 328 7.79 -20.05 -32.26
N ALA A 329 8.14 -20.36 -33.51
CA ALA A 329 8.59 -19.38 -34.49
C ALA A 329 7.49 -18.35 -34.82
N ARG A 330 6.27 -18.80 -35.17
CA ARG A 330 5.11 -17.91 -35.38
C ARG A 330 4.80 -17.07 -34.14
N SER A 331 4.87 -17.68 -32.96
CA SER A 331 4.70 -17.00 -31.68
C SER A 331 5.77 -15.93 -31.47
N LEU A 332 7.01 -16.11 -31.94
CA LEU A 332 8.06 -15.09 -31.90
C LEU A 332 7.85 -13.99 -32.95
N GLU A 333 7.50 -14.35 -34.19
CA GLU A 333 7.23 -13.43 -35.30
C GLU A 333 6.11 -12.44 -34.97
N GLU A 334 5.04 -12.90 -34.32
CA GLU A 334 3.85 -12.10 -34.07
C GLU A 334 4.11 -10.86 -33.19
N GLY A 335 4.22 -9.67 -33.79
CA GLY A 335 4.52 -8.46 -33.03
C GLY A 335 5.98 -8.38 -32.54
N MET A 336 6.91 -9.10 -33.17
CA MET A 336 8.35 -8.99 -32.90
C MET A 336 8.83 -7.53 -32.89
N GLU A 337 8.41 -6.75 -33.88
CA GLU A 337 8.74 -5.32 -34.00
C GLU A 337 8.26 -4.48 -32.81
N GLU A 338 7.08 -4.82 -32.29
CA GLU A 338 6.50 -4.14 -31.11
C GLU A 338 7.28 -4.49 -29.85
N THR A 339 8.00 -5.61 -29.78
CA THR A 339 8.86 -5.93 -28.63
C THR A 339 10.14 -5.10 -28.58
N LEU A 340 10.49 -4.46 -29.69
CA LEU A 340 11.72 -3.66 -29.87
C LEU A 340 11.44 -2.15 -29.96
N THR A 341 10.23 -1.69 -29.67
CA THR A 341 9.89 -0.26 -29.70
C THR A 341 10.75 0.55 -28.73
N VAL A 342 11.02 0.03 -27.53
CA VAL A 342 11.94 0.66 -26.57
C VAL A 342 13.39 0.73 -27.07
N HIS A 343 13.82 -0.18 -27.96
CA HIS A 343 15.13 -0.11 -28.62
C HIS A 343 15.13 0.96 -29.73
N ARG A 344 14.06 1.03 -30.53
CA ARG A 344 13.90 2.04 -31.59
C ARG A 344 13.88 3.46 -31.03
N LEU A 345 13.23 3.65 -29.88
CA LEU A 345 13.20 4.91 -29.15
C LEU A 345 14.50 5.20 -28.37
N ARG A 346 15.48 4.30 -28.42
CA ARG A 346 16.76 4.40 -27.68
C ARG A 346 16.56 4.68 -26.19
N VAL A 347 15.56 4.01 -25.59
CA VAL A 347 15.27 4.16 -24.17
C VAL A 347 16.49 3.68 -23.37
N PRO A 348 17.03 4.49 -22.44
CA PRO A 348 18.21 4.09 -21.67
C PRO A 348 17.95 2.86 -20.81
N SER A 349 19.03 2.14 -20.47
CA SER A 349 18.95 0.76 -20.00
C SER A 349 18.19 0.57 -18.69
N GLN A 350 18.23 1.53 -17.77
CA GLN A 350 17.53 1.42 -16.48
C GLN A 350 16.02 1.59 -16.66
N LEU A 351 15.59 2.62 -17.39
CA LEU A 351 14.18 2.85 -17.70
C LEU A 351 13.60 1.76 -18.61
N ARG A 352 14.40 1.28 -19.57
CA ARG A 352 14.01 0.19 -20.48
C ARG A 352 13.62 -1.08 -19.74
N ARG A 353 14.28 -1.42 -18.62
CA ARG A 353 13.89 -2.58 -17.79
C ARG A 353 12.45 -2.47 -17.27
N THR A 354 12.01 -1.27 -16.92
CA THR A 354 10.63 -1.04 -16.52
C THR A 354 9.70 -1.09 -17.73
N LEU A 355 10.02 -0.33 -18.79
CA LEU A 355 9.10 -0.11 -19.91
C LEU A 355 9.02 -1.28 -20.90
N ALA A 356 9.90 -2.26 -20.80
CA ALA A 356 9.85 -3.47 -21.62
C ALA A 356 8.82 -4.52 -21.12
N SER A 357 8.18 -4.29 -19.96
CA SER A 357 7.27 -5.28 -19.37
C SER A 357 6.11 -4.68 -18.59
N THR A 358 5.09 -5.51 -18.38
CA THR A 358 3.93 -5.22 -17.54
C THR A 358 4.07 -5.78 -16.12
N ASN A 359 5.26 -6.23 -15.70
CA ASN A 359 5.54 -6.79 -14.36
C ASN A 359 5.09 -5.89 -13.18
N VAL A 360 4.96 -4.59 -13.42
CA VAL A 360 4.41 -3.65 -12.43
C VAL A 360 2.98 -4.03 -12.06
N ILE A 361 2.18 -4.49 -13.03
CA ILE A 361 0.80 -4.94 -12.83
C ILE A 361 0.80 -6.29 -12.09
N GLU A 362 1.61 -7.28 -12.51
CA GLU A 362 1.79 -8.54 -11.76
C GLU A 362 2.16 -8.28 -10.29
N SER A 363 3.09 -7.35 -10.04
CA SER A 363 3.49 -6.96 -8.69
C SER A 363 2.35 -6.30 -7.89
N ALA A 364 1.47 -5.53 -8.53
CA ALA A 364 0.29 -4.96 -7.89
C ALA A 364 -0.72 -6.06 -7.54
N PHE A 365 -0.91 -7.03 -8.44
CA PHE A 365 -1.80 -8.17 -8.19
C PHE A 365 -1.34 -9.08 -7.05
N SER A 366 -0.04 -9.22 -6.81
CA SER A 366 0.46 -9.91 -5.61
C SER A 366 -0.04 -9.24 -4.29
N ILE A 367 -0.17 -7.91 -4.29
CA ILE A 367 -0.76 -7.17 -3.17
C ILE A 367 -2.27 -7.40 -3.12
N VAL A 368 -2.96 -7.37 -4.27
CA VAL A 368 -4.40 -7.68 -4.37
C VAL A 368 -4.70 -9.08 -3.80
N GLU A 369 -3.91 -10.10 -4.17
CA GLU A 369 -4.04 -11.46 -3.64
C GLU A 369 -3.86 -11.51 -2.12
N THR A 370 -2.90 -10.73 -1.58
CA THR A 370 -2.68 -10.62 -0.14
C THR A 370 -3.88 -10.01 0.57
N VAL A 371 -4.44 -8.92 0.03
CA VAL A 371 -5.65 -8.25 0.56
C VAL A 371 -6.85 -9.20 0.50
N CYS A 372 -7.00 -9.96 -0.59
CA CYS A 372 -8.13 -10.84 -0.81
C CYS A 372 -7.98 -12.25 -0.18
N ARG A 373 -6.84 -12.55 0.48
CA ARG A 373 -6.50 -13.90 0.97
C ARG A 373 -7.55 -14.50 1.90
N ASN A 374 -8.22 -13.65 2.68
CA ASN A 374 -9.21 -14.07 3.69
C ASN A 374 -10.63 -14.18 3.12
N VAL A 375 -10.87 -13.72 1.88
CA VAL A 375 -12.17 -13.89 1.21
C VAL A 375 -12.28 -15.33 0.69
N LYS A 376 -13.17 -16.12 1.31
CA LYS A 376 -13.37 -17.54 0.95
C LYS A 376 -14.58 -17.79 0.04
N ARG A 377 -15.58 -16.91 0.10
CA ARG A 377 -16.82 -17.02 -0.67
C ARG A 377 -17.06 -15.74 -1.45
N TRP A 378 -16.84 -15.80 -2.75
CA TRP A 378 -17.15 -14.73 -3.68
C TRP A 378 -18.65 -14.74 -3.97
N ARG A 379 -19.22 -13.55 -4.17
CA ARG A 379 -20.64 -13.35 -4.48
C ARG A 379 -20.74 -12.68 -5.85
N ALA A 380 -21.87 -12.84 -6.51
CA ALA A 380 -22.15 -12.15 -7.77
C ALA A 380 -22.21 -10.62 -7.59
N GLY A 381 -22.23 -9.90 -8.70
CA GLY A 381 -22.23 -8.44 -8.74
C GLY A 381 -20.83 -7.85 -8.59
N ASP A 382 -20.74 -6.65 -8.02
CA ASP A 382 -19.51 -5.85 -7.89
C ASP A 382 -18.49 -6.36 -6.85
N HIS A 383 -18.71 -7.55 -6.26
CA HIS A 383 -17.92 -8.00 -5.12
C HIS A 383 -16.45 -8.22 -5.47
N ILE A 384 -16.15 -8.84 -6.61
CA ILE A 384 -14.78 -9.05 -7.07
C ILE A 384 -14.14 -7.70 -7.41
N GLU A 385 -14.81 -6.86 -8.20
CA GLU A 385 -14.30 -5.54 -8.58
C GLU A 385 -13.98 -4.66 -7.37
N ARG A 386 -14.85 -4.62 -6.34
CA ARG A 386 -14.59 -3.84 -5.11
C ARG A 386 -13.36 -4.31 -4.37
N TRP A 387 -13.15 -5.62 -4.24
CA TRP A 387 -11.95 -6.16 -3.58
C TRP A 387 -10.69 -5.93 -4.41
N VAL A 388 -10.75 -6.16 -5.73
CA VAL A 388 -9.61 -5.93 -6.64
C VAL A 388 -9.24 -4.45 -6.66
N GLY A 389 -10.22 -3.55 -6.84
CA GLY A 389 -10.02 -2.11 -6.79
C GLY A 389 -9.46 -1.62 -5.46
N SER A 390 -9.98 -2.11 -4.33
CA SER A 390 -9.43 -1.81 -3.00
C SER A 390 -7.98 -2.29 -2.88
N GLY A 391 -7.68 -3.50 -3.37
CA GLY A 391 -6.33 -4.05 -3.38
C GLY A 391 -5.36 -3.23 -4.25
N LEU A 392 -5.82 -2.76 -5.42
CA LEU A 392 -5.06 -1.89 -6.30
C LEU A 392 -4.79 -0.51 -5.67
N LEU A 393 -5.75 0.06 -4.94
CA LEU A 393 -5.54 1.30 -4.18
C LEU A 393 -4.49 1.11 -3.06
N VAL A 394 -4.53 -0.03 -2.36
CA VAL A 394 -3.49 -0.38 -1.37
C VAL A 394 -2.13 -0.53 -2.04
N ALA A 395 -2.08 -1.17 -3.22
CA ALA A 395 -0.86 -1.30 -4.00
C ALA A 395 -0.31 0.07 -4.45
N GLU A 396 -1.18 0.97 -4.92
CA GLU A 396 -0.82 2.31 -5.40
C GLU A 396 -0.11 3.12 -4.30
N ARG A 397 -0.60 3.08 -3.07
CA ARG A 397 0.02 3.75 -1.91
C ARG A 397 1.45 3.28 -1.62
N GLN A 398 1.81 2.09 -2.05
CA GLN A 398 3.13 1.49 -1.83
C GLN A 398 4.05 1.63 -3.05
N PHE A 399 3.56 2.21 -4.16
CA PHE A 399 4.35 2.34 -5.37
C PHE A 399 5.55 3.28 -5.19
N ARG A 400 6.73 2.72 -5.42
CA ARG A 400 7.95 3.50 -5.63
C ARG A 400 7.99 4.05 -7.06
N LYS A 401 8.73 5.14 -7.27
CA LYS A 401 9.05 5.62 -8.63
C LYS A 401 9.71 4.53 -9.46
N VAL A 402 9.47 4.56 -10.77
CA VAL A 402 10.05 3.57 -11.69
C VAL A 402 11.58 3.64 -11.70
N GLN A 403 12.21 2.48 -11.92
CA GLN A 403 13.66 2.44 -12.11
C GLN A 403 14.02 3.23 -13.37
N GLY A 404 15.07 4.04 -13.29
CA GLY A 404 15.46 4.93 -14.39
C GLY A 404 14.55 6.15 -14.58
N TYR A 405 13.74 6.55 -13.58
CA TYR A 405 12.84 7.72 -13.72
C TYR A 405 13.54 9.02 -14.16
N ARG A 406 14.83 9.19 -13.85
CA ARG A 406 15.64 10.34 -14.29
C ARG A 406 15.90 10.35 -15.81
N GLU A 407 15.68 9.24 -16.48
CA GLU A 407 15.86 9.06 -17.93
C GLU A 407 14.56 9.33 -18.71
N ILE A 408 13.43 9.56 -18.02
CA ILE A 408 12.13 9.85 -18.65
C ILE A 408 12.17 11.07 -19.58
N PRO A 409 12.87 12.18 -19.27
CA PRO A 409 12.99 13.29 -20.22
C PRO A 409 13.58 12.86 -21.58
N ALA A 410 14.52 11.93 -21.60
CA ALA A 410 15.08 11.41 -22.86
C ALA A 410 14.05 10.61 -23.66
N LEU A 411 13.20 9.82 -22.99
CA LEU A 411 12.07 9.14 -23.63
C LEU A 411 11.07 10.13 -24.23
N LEU A 412 10.69 11.18 -23.49
CA LEU A 412 9.74 12.19 -23.98
C LEU A 412 10.27 12.89 -25.24
N THR A 413 11.56 13.27 -25.25
CA THR A 413 12.22 13.82 -26.44
C THR A 413 12.23 12.83 -27.60
N ALA A 414 12.51 11.54 -27.34
CA ALA A 414 12.50 10.51 -28.38
C ALA A 414 11.10 10.31 -29.00
N LEU A 415 10.05 10.30 -28.18
CA LEU A 415 8.66 10.21 -28.63
C LEU A 415 8.28 11.41 -29.51
N ALA A 416 8.57 12.62 -29.06
CA ALA A 416 8.28 13.84 -29.81
C ALA A 416 9.00 13.85 -31.18
N ASN A 417 10.30 13.54 -31.18
CA ASN A 417 11.08 13.47 -32.42
C ASN A 417 10.57 12.41 -33.40
N ALA A 418 10.09 11.28 -32.89
CA ALA A 418 9.57 10.21 -33.73
C ALA A 418 8.26 10.61 -34.43
N VAL A 419 7.37 11.36 -33.76
CA VAL A 419 6.14 11.87 -34.37
C VAL A 419 6.44 12.95 -35.43
N SER A 420 7.36 13.88 -35.14
CA SER A 420 7.75 14.90 -36.12
C SER A 420 8.33 14.29 -37.39
N LYS A 421 9.17 13.25 -37.28
CA LYS A 421 9.72 12.55 -38.44
C LYS A 421 8.65 11.86 -39.29
N LYS A 422 7.63 11.24 -38.67
CA LYS A 422 6.55 10.60 -39.43
C LYS A 422 5.72 11.63 -40.22
N THR A 423 5.42 12.76 -39.58
CA THR A 423 4.66 13.86 -40.21
C THR A 423 5.36 14.38 -41.47
N VAL A 424 6.69 14.58 -41.42
CA VAL A 424 7.48 15.02 -42.57
C VAL A 424 7.50 13.98 -43.70
N VAL A 425 7.60 12.68 -43.38
CA VAL A 425 7.59 11.60 -44.37
C VAL A 425 6.23 11.46 -45.05
N GLU A 426 5.12 11.68 -44.35
CA GLU A 426 3.79 11.67 -44.95
C GLU A 426 3.56 12.86 -45.89
N GLN A 427 3.98 14.07 -45.50
CA GLN A 427 3.90 15.25 -46.37
C GLN A 427 4.73 15.11 -47.65
N GLY A 428 5.91 14.47 -47.56
CA GLY A 428 6.76 14.19 -48.71
C GLY A 428 6.28 13.05 -49.62
N LYS A 429 5.24 12.29 -49.24
CA LYS A 429 4.60 11.27 -50.08
C LYS A 429 3.34 11.78 -50.80
N VAL A 430 2.80 12.92 -50.37
CA VAL A 430 1.58 13.55 -50.91
C VAL A 430 1.93 14.70 -51.87
N ALA A 431 3.17 15.21 -51.81
CA ALA A 431 3.78 16.07 -52.82
C ALA A 431 4.44 15.23 -53.92
#